data_AF-A0A1N6X7C4-F1
#
_entry.id   AF-A0A1N6X7C4-F1
#
_cell.length_a   1.000
_cell.length_b   1.000
_cell.length_c   1.000
_cell.angle_alpha   90.00
_cell.angle_beta   90.00
_cell.angle_gamma   90.00
#
_symmetry.space_group_name_H-M   'P 1'
#
loop_
_entity.id
_entity.type
_entity.pdbx_description
1 polymer ?
#
loop_
_entity_poly.entity_id
_entity_poly.type
_entity_poly.pdbx_seq_one_letter_code
_entity_poly.pdbx_strand_id
1 'polypeptide(L)'
;MPTLIHLQIGPEQCDVTLPGQPPRQISLPLGSTSLPLRRTPPTPYELELAIAEIEDVLMYENPPLPHGASLHLTSQQPLAAILGAHALQRADIERAFGQLAAQLEGDPLAAGHFPLEPAFVAELLILREWMHHLDAPEVTLQQV
;
A
#
# COMPACT_ATOMS: atom_id res chain seq x y z
N MET A 1 2.06 -23.47 -5.93
CA MET A 1 2.08 -22.59 -4.74
C MET A 1 2.35 -21.20 -5.26
N PRO A 2 1.47 -20.22 -5.05
CA PRO A 2 1.76 -18.84 -5.41
C PRO A 2 3.02 -18.39 -4.68
N THR A 3 3.84 -17.59 -5.35
CA THR A 3 5.02 -16.98 -4.75
C THR A 3 4.56 -16.03 -3.66
N LEU A 4 5.21 -16.04 -2.49
CA LEU A 4 4.86 -15.16 -1.38
C LEU A 4 5.95 -14.10 -1.18
N ILE A 5 5.56 -12.83 -1.13
CA ILE A 5 6.44 -11.71 -0.78
C ILE A 5 6.04 -11.20 0.61
N HIS A 6 7.02 -10.96 1.47
CA HIS A 6 6.80 -10.23 2.71
C HIS A 6 7.18 -8.77 2.52
N LEU A 7 6.23 -7.88 2.78
CA LEU A 7 6.38 -6.43 2.72
C LEU A 7 6.24 -5.87 4.13
N GLN A 8 7.20 -5.08 4.59
CA GLN A 8 7.12 -4.36 5.86
C GLN A 8 7.21 -2.87 5.58
N ILE A 9 6.16 -2.11 5.89
CA ILE A 9 6.14 -0.66 5.65
C ILE A 9 6.62 0.08 6.90
N GLY A 10 7.79 0.69 6.82
CA GLY A 10 8.35 1.60 7.80
C GLY A 10 7.92 3.06 7.55
N PRO A 11 8.40 4.00 8.38
CA PRO A 11 8.09 5.42 8.21
C PRO A 11 8.71 6.00 6.93
N GLU A 12 9.97 5.69 6.63
CA GLU A 12 10.69 6.28 5.49
C GLU A 12 10.96 5.31 4.34
N GLN A 13 10.82 4.00 4.59
CA GLN A 13 11.12 2.96 3.63
C GLN A 13 10.25 1.72 3.87
N CYS A 14 10.17 0.85 2.88
CA CYS A 14 9.58 -0.47 3.02
C CYS A 14 10.61 -1.54 2.69
N ASP A 15 10.66 -2.58 3.53
CA ASP A 15 11.54 -3.72 3.37
C ASP A 15 10.78 -4.88 2.74
N VAL A 16 11.34 -5.42 1.67
CA VAL A 16 10.74 -6.46 0.82
C VAL A 16 11.60 -7.71 0.93
N THR A 17 11.01 -8.81 1.38
CA THR A 17 11.66 -10.13 1.36
C THR A 17 11.04 -10.98 0.27
N LEU A 18 11.86 -11.27 -0.74
CA LEU A 18 11.54 -12.16 -1.85
C LEU A 18 11.94 -13.60 -1.53
N PRO A 19 11.18 -14.60 -1.99
CA PRO A 19 11.51 -16.00 -1.77
C PRO A 19 12.76 -16.40 -2.54
N GLY A 20 13.55 -17.32 -1.97
CA GLY A 20 14.81 -17.79 -2.53
C GLY A 20 15.63 -18.57 -1.50
N GLN A 21 16.75 -19.15 -1.93
CA GLN A 21 17.73 -19.77 -1.04
C GLN A 21 19.13 -19.24 -1.38
N PRO A 22 19.67 -18.27 -0.62
CA PRO A 22 19.03 -17.56 0.50
C PRO A 22 17.89 -16.62 0.03
N PRO A 23 16.98 -16.19 0.93
CA PRO A 23 16.01 -15.14 0.63
C PRO A 23 16.72 -13.85 0.19
N ARG A 24 16.11 -13.13 -0.76
CA ARG A 24 16.62 -11.84 -1.22
C ARG A 24 15.86 -10.73 -0.52
N GLN A 25 16.59 -9.76 0.05
CA GLN A 25 16.01 -8.57 0.67
C GLN A 25 16.29 -7.33 -0.18
N ILE A 26 15.29 -6.46 -0.27
CA ILE A 26 15.36 -5.20 -0.99
C ILE A 26 14.68 -4.14 -0.12
N SER A 27 15.27 -2.96 -0.01
CA SER A 27 14.66 -1.82 0.65
C SER A 27 14.34 -0.76 -0.39
N LEU A 28 13.11 -0.25 -0.36
CA LEU A 28 12.64 0.79 -1.27
C LEU A 28 12.29 2.04 -0.45
N PRO A 29 12.57 3.26 -0.94
CA PRO A 29 12.34 4.52 -0.22
C PRO A 29 10.85 4.92 -0.20
N LEU A 30 9.98 3.98 0.18
CA LEU A 30 8.53 4.14 0.28
C LEU A 30 8.11 3.81 1.71
N GLY A 31 7.71 4.82 2.47
CA GLY A 31 7.20 4.64 3.82
C GLY A 31 6.01 5.53 4.11
N SER A 32 5.41 5.34 5.29
CA SER A 32 4.21 6.07 5.68
C SER A 32 4.40 7.58 5.82
N THR A 33 5.63 8.07 5.90
CA THR A 33 6.00 9.49 5.95
C THR A 33 6.90 9.94 4.80
N SER A 34 7.20 9.07 3.82
CA SER A 34 8.07 9.44 2.70
C SER A 34 7.32 10.17 1.58
N LEU A 35 6.02 9.91 1.44
CA LEU A 35 5.19 10.42 0.35
C LEU A 35 4.84 11.92 0.52
N PRO A 36 4.54 12.63 -0.58
CA PRO A 36 4.28 14.07 -0.60
C PRO A 36 2.88 14.47 -0.06
N LEU A 37 2.43 13.84 1.02
CA LEU A 37 1.14 14.06 1.67
C LEU A 37 1.28 15.06 2.84
N ARG A 38 1.19 16.36 2.56
CA ARG A 38 1.52 17.42 3.56
C ARG A 38 0.33 17.90 4.36
N ARG A 39 -0.88 17.70 3.86
CA ARG A 39 -2.13 18.15 4.49
C ARG A 39 -2.85 17.00 5.18
N THR A 40 -3.70 17.36 6.14
CA THR A 40 -4.63 16.45 6.81
C THR A 40 -6.04 17.06 6.73
N PRO A 41 -6.92 16.57 5.86
CA PRO A 41 -6.68 15.49 4.88
C PRO A 41 -5.76 15.91 3.73
N PRO A 42 -5.05 14.97 3.08
CA PRO A 42 -4.37 15.23 1.82
C PRO A 42 -5.33 15.72 0.74
N THR A 43 -4.85 16.53 -0.18
CA THR A 43 -5.65 16.89 -1.38
C THR A 43 -5.67 15.77 -2.41
N PRO A 44 -6.68 15.74 -3.30
CA PRO A 44 -6.66 14.85 -4.47
C PRO A 44 -5.37 14.98 -5.30
N TYR A 45 -4.83 16.19 -5.44
CA TYR A 45 -3.56 16.41 -6.14
C TYR A 45 -2.35 15.80 -5.40
N GLU A 46 -2.30 15.91 -4.06
CA GLU A 46 -1.26 15.23 -3.27
C GLU A 46 -1.38 13.70 -3.37
N LEU A 47 -2.60 13.18 -3.50
CA LEU A 47 -2.85 11.75 -3.72
C LEU A 47 -2.27 11.29 -5.07
N GLU A 48 -2.54 12.03 -6.15
CA GLU A 48 -2.00 11.73 -7.48
C GLU A 48 -0.46 11.78 -7.51
N LEU A 49 0.14 12.80 -6.88
CA LEU A 49 1.60 12.89 -6.76
C LEU A 49 2.20 11.72 -5.98
N ALA A 50 1.54 11.31 -4.89
CA ALA A 50 1.98 10.18 -4.08
C ALA A 50 1.91 8.86 -4.87
N ILE A 51 0.86 8.65 -5.66
CA ILE A 51 0.75 7.48 -6.56
C ILE A 51 1.89 7.49 -7.58
N ALA A 52 2.10 8.62 -8.28
CA ALA A 52 3.16 8.73 -9.28
C ALA A 52 4.55 8.46 -8.69
N GLU A 53 4.83 8.92 -7.47
CA GLU A 53 6.09 8.64 -6.77
C GLU A 53 6.25 7.14 -6.43
N ILE A 54 5.18 6.48 -6.00
CA ILE A 54 5.20 5.03 -5.75
C ILE A 54 5.44 4.27 -7.06
N GLU A 55 4.72 4.63 -8.14
CA GLU A 55 4.88 4.02 -9.47
C GLU A 55 6.32 4.17 -9.97
N ASP A 56 6.90 5.38 -9.86
CA ASP A 56 8.28 5.64 -10.22
C ASP A 56 9.25 4.73 -9.46
N VAL A 57 9.11 4.60 -8.13
CA VAL A 57 9.99 3.73 -7.33
C VAL A 57 9.82 2.25 -7.69
N LEU A 58 8.60 1.80 -7.93
CA LEU A 58 8.32 0.41 -8.31
C LEU A 58 8.83 0.09 -9.73
N MET A 59 8.91 1.09 -10.61
CA MET A 59 9.38 0.94 -12.00
C MET A 59 10.90 1.16 -12.17
N TYR A 60 11.52 2.05 -11.40
CA TYR A 60 12.86 2.61 -11.66
C TYR A 60 14.01 1.60 -11.51
N GLU A 61 13.86 0.56 -10.68
CA GLU A 61 14.96 -0.40 -10.44
C GLU A 61 14.61 -1.87 -10.66
N ASN A 62 13.49 -2.18 -11.33
CA ASN A 62 12.87 -3.49 -11.49
C ASN A 62 13.77 -4.71 -11.13
N PRO A 63 13.94 -5.06 -9.84
CA PRO A 63 14.27 -6.44 -9.52
C PRO A 63 13.11 -7.26 -10.12
N PRO A 64 13.34 -8.43 -10.74
CA PRO A 64 12.23 -9.21 -11.28
C PRO A 64 11.29 -9.61 -10.15
N LEU A 65 10.29 -8.78 -9.89
CA LEU A 65 9.27 -9.00 -8.89
C LEU A 65 8.34 -10.07 -9.45
N PRO A 66 8.03 -11.11 -8.67
CA PRO A 66 7.24 -12.21 -9.16
C PRO A 66 5.79 -11.77 -9.38
N HIS A 67 5.40 -11.66 -10.65
CA HIS A 67 4.02 -11.42 -11.06
C HIS A 67 3.09 -12.51 -10.50
N GLY A 68 1.91 -12.13 -10.04
CA GLY A 68 0.92 -13.00 -9.40
C GLY A 68 1.29 -13.45 -7.99
N ALA A 69 2.31 -12.86 -7.36
CA ALA A 69 2.68 -13.20 -5.99
C ALA A 69 1.65 -12.70 -4.98
N SER A 70 1.33 -13.52 -3.97
CA SER A 70 0.58 -13.07 -2.81
C SER A 70 1.46 -12.22 -1.89
N LEU A 71 0.83 -11.32 -1.13
CA LEU A 71 1.54 -10.44 -0.18
C LEU A 71 1.25 -10.85 1.27
N HIS A 72 2.27 -10.82 2.11
CA HIS A 72 2.14 -10.67 3.56
C HIS A 72 2.63 -9.27 3.92
N LEU A 73 1.72 -8.42 4.39
CA LEU A 73 2.03 -7.04 4.75
C LEU A 73 2.09 -6.88 6.26
N THR A 74 3.22 -6.39 6.76
CA THR A 74 3.37 -5.84 8.10
C THR A 74 3.27 -4.31 8.01
N SER A 75 2.24 -3.76 8.63
CA SER A 75 1.85 -2.35 8.54
C SER A 75 1.90 -1.70 9.93
N GLN A 76 2.31 -0.43 10.01
CA GLN A 76 2.27 0.32 11.28
C GLN A 76 0.88 0.92 11.52
N GLN A 77 0.07 1.05 10.48
CA GLN A 77 -1.30 1.51 10.56
C GLN A 77 -2.27 0.33 10.80
N PRO A 78 -3.43 0.55 11.44
CA PRO A 78 -4.37 -0.53 11.74
C PRO A 78 -5.22 -0.91 10.52
N LEU A 79 -4.58 -1.19 9.37
CA LEU A 79 -5.23 -1.51 8.09
C LEU A 79 -6.25 -2.64 8.25
N ALA A 80 -5.90 -3.74 8.90
CA ALA A 80 -6.81 -4.88 9.07
C ALA A 80 -8.07 -4.53 9.87
N ALA A 81 -7.93 -3.68 10.90
CA ALA A 81 -9.05 -3.24 11.72
C ALA A 81 -9.98 -2.28 10.96
N ILE A 82 -9.40 -1.39 10.14
CA ILE A 82 -10.15 -0.41 9.36
C ILE A 82 -10.83 -1.06 8.14
N LEU A 83 -10.13 -1.97 7.46
CA LEU A 83 -10.66 -2.71 6.31
C LEU A 83 -11.54 -3.90 6.72
N GLY A 84 -11.55 -4.25 8.01
CA GLY A 84 -12.44 -5.25 8.61
C GLY A 84 -12.02 -6.71 8.40
N ALA A 85 -10.83 -6.98 7.85
CA ALA A 85 -10.31 -8.32 7.64
C ALA A 85 -8.77 -8.35 7.59
N HIS A 86 -8.20 -9.50 7.94
CA HIS A 86 -6.76 -9.75 7.79
C HIS A 86 -6.41 -10.30 6.41
N ALA A 87 -7.29 -11.03 5.74
CA ALA A 87 -7.04 -11.54 4.40
C ALA A 87 -7.99 -10.82 3.43
N LEU A 88 -7.43 -10.14 2.45
CA LEU A 88 -8.17 -9.29 1.50
C LEU A 88 -7.74 -9.63 0.08
N GLN A 89 -8.70 -9.58 -0.84
CA GLN A 89 -8.42 -9.71 -2.27
C GLN A 89 -8.04 -8.36 -2.84
N ARG A 90 -7.35 -8.33 -3.99
CA ARG A 90 -7.02 -7.07 -4.69
C ARG A 90 -8.25 -6.18 -4.90
N ALA A 91 -9.39 -6.76 -5.24
CA ALA A 91 -10.64 -6.02 -5.45
C ALA A 91 -11.13 -5.31 -4.18
N ASP A 92 -10.81 -5.84 -2.98
CA ASP A 92 -11.15 -5.17 -1.72
C ASP A 92 -10.28 -3.93 -1.50
N ILE A 93 -8.99 -4.01 -1.82
CA ILE A 93 -8.06 -2.89 -1.72
C ILE A 93 -8.39 -1.80 -2.75
N GLU A 94 -8.70 -2.15 -4.00
CA GLU A 94 -9.13 -1.18 -5.02
C GLU A 94 -10.45 -0.49 -4.64
N ARG A 95 -11.38 -1.24 -4.03
CA ARG A 95 -12.63 -0.66 -3.49
C ARG A 95 -12.37 0.30 -2.33
N ALA A 96 -11.49 -0.06 -1.39
CA ALA A 96 -11.11 0.81 -0.29
C ALA A 96 -10.43 2.09 -0.79
N PHE A 97 -9.55 1.98 -1.79
CA PHE A 97 -8.94 3.13 -2.46
C PHE A 97 -10.01 4.04 -3.09
N GLY A 98 -10.96 3.49 -3.84
CA GLY A 98 -12.03 4.29 -4.46
C GLY A 98 -12.89 5.04 -3.43
N GLN A 99 -13.15 4.43 -2.27
CA GLN A 99 -13.86 5.07 -1.17
C GLN A 99 -13.03 6.18 -0.50
N LEU A 100 -11.73 5.95 -0.29
CA LEU A 100 -10.82 6.98 0.21
C LEU A 100 -10.77 8.18 -0.76
N ALA A 101 -10.62 7.93 -2.06
CA ALA A 101 -10.58 8.98 -3.08
C ALA A 101 -11.86 9.82 -3.07
N ALA A 102 -13.04 9.18 -3.05
CA ALA A 102 -14.33 9.88 -2.94
C ALA A 102 -14.42 10.73 -1.65
N GLN A 103 -13.92 10.22 -0.52
CA GLN A 103 -13.88 10.97 0.73
C GLN A 103 -12.97 12.20 0.64
N LEU A 104 -11.81 12.10 -0.03
CA LEU A 104 -10.88 13.21 -0.23
C LEU A 104 -11.39 14.26 -1.25
N GLU A 105 -12.21 13.83 -2.21
CA GLU A 105 -12.93 14.72 -3.13
C GLU A 105 -14.10 15.45 -2.46
N GLY A 106 -14.47 15.05 -1.24
CA GLY A 106 -15.54 15.66 -0.47
C GLY A 106 -16.93 15.10 -0.76
N ASP A 107 -17.03 13.86 -1.27
CA ASP A 107 -18.32 13.18 -1.41
C ASP A 107 -18.98 13.01 -0.02
N PRO A 108 -20.17 13.61 0.20
CA PRO A 108 -20.88 13.50 1.47
C PRO A 108 -21.23 12.06 1.84
N LEU A 109 -21.43 11.19 0.86
CA LEU A 109 -21.72 9.77 1.08
C LEU A 109 -20.49 8.97 1.48
N ALA A 110 -19.28 9.49 1.24
CA ALA A 110 -18.01 8.88 1.62
C ALA A 110 -17.43 9.46 2.93
N ALA A 111 -18.09 10.44 3.54
CA ALA A 111 -17.60 11.07 4.78
C ALA A 111 -17.42 10.06 5.92
N GLY A 112 -16.23 10.02 6.51
CA GLY A 112 -15.93 9.23 7.71
C GLY A 112 -15.69 7.73 7.49
N HIS A 113 -15.51 7.27 6.25
CA HIS A 113 -15.21 5.85 5.97
C HIS A 113 -13.78 5.48 6.40
N PHE A 114 -12.83 6.41 6.21
CA PHE A 114 -11.41 6.18 6.48
C PHE A 114 -10.80 7.29 7.33
N PRO A 115 -9.77 6.96 8.14
CA PRO A 115 -8.84 7.95 8.67
C PRO A 115 -8.17 8.69 7.52
N LEU A 116 -7.94 9.99 7.70
CA LEU A 116 -7.37 10.86 6.65
C LEU A 116 -5.99 11.38 7.05
N GLU A 117 -5.38 10.81 8.09
CA GLU A 117 -4.00 11.06 8.46
C GLU A 117 -3.07 10.61 7.31
N PRO A 118 -2.07 11.43 6.93
CA PRO A 118 -1.13 11.10 5.87
C PRO A 118 -0.51 9.71 5.96
N ALA A 119 -0.18 9.26 7.17
CA ALA A 119 0.42 7.93 7.38
C ALA A 119 -0.52 6.79 7.00
N PHE A 120 -1.81 6.89 7.33
CA PHE A 120 -2.81 5.89 6.92
C PHE A 120 -3.00 5.89 5.40
N VAL A 121 -3.17 7.08 4.82
CA VAL A 121 -3.33 7.25 3.37
C VAL A 121 -2.12 6.68 2.64
N ALA A 122 -0.90 6.98 3.09
CA ALA A 122 0.33 6.48 2.51
C ALA A 122 0.41 4.96 2.51
N GLU A 123 0.16 4.29 3.65
CA GLU A 123 0.23 2.83 3.70
C GLU A 123 -0.83 2.14 2.83
N LEU A 124 -2.04 2.72 2.72
CA LEU A 124 -3.06 2.20 1.81
C LEU A 124 -2.65 2.37 0.34
N LEU A 125 -2.08 3.51 -0.04
CA LEU A 125 -1.57 3.74 -1.39
C LEU A 125 -0.42 2.79 -1.73
N ILE A 126 0.57 2.68 -0.84
CA ILE A 126 1.71 1.76 -1.03
C ILE A 126 1.20 0.33 -1.23
N LEU A 127 0.29 -0.16 -0.38
CA LEU A 127 -0.32 -1.48 -0.55
C LEU A 127 -1.05 -1.62 -1.90
N ARG A 128 -1.86 -0.63 -2.28
CA ARG A 128 -2.63 -0.65 -3.53
C ARG A 128 -1.72 -0.75 -4.74
N GLU A 129 -0.68 0.08 -4.82
CA GLU A 129 0.27 0.05 -5.94
C GLU A 129 1.07 -1.26 -5.98
N TRP A 130 1.54 -1.77 -4.83
CA TRP A 130 2.19 -3.08 -4.78
C TRP A 130 1.30 -4.19 -5.34
N MET A 131 0.03 -4.25 -4.93
CA MET A 131 -0.89 -5.26 -5.43
C MET A 131 -1.20 -5.07 -6.92
N HIS A 132 -1.30 -3.82 -7.38
CA HIS A 132 -1.56 -3.50 -8.77
C HIS A 132 -0.38 -3.91 -9.67
N HIS A 133 0.84 -3.46 -9.35
CA HIS A 133 2.06 -3.73 -10.12
C HIS A 133 2.44 -5.22 -10.16
N LEU A 134 2.19 -5.95 -9.07
CA LEU A 134 2.46 -7.38 -9.02
C LEU A 134 1.36 -8.23 -9.66
N ASP A 135 0.20 -7.67 -10.00
CA ASP A 135 -1.02 -8.46 -10.23
C ASP A 135 -1.30 -9.43 -9.06
N ALA A 136 -1.02 -8.97 -7.83
CA ALA A 136 -1.17 -9.79 -6.63
C ALA A 136 -2.64 -10.14 -6.41
N PRO A 137 -3.01 -11.42 -6.26
CA PRO A 137 -4.41 -11.78 -6.07
C PRO A 137 -4.93 -11.37 -4.68
N GLU A 138 -4.07 -11.44 -3.67
CA GLU A 138 -4.45 -11.30 -2.27
C GLU A 138 -3.31 -10.76 -1.40
N VAL A 139 -3.69 -10.22 -0.25
CA VAL A 139 -2.79 -9.80 0.83
C VAL A 139 -3.28 -10.34 2.17
N THR A 140 -2.34 -10.79 3.00
CA THR A 140 -2.56 -11.01 4.43
C THR A 140 -1.92 -9.87 5.22
N LEU A 141 -2.72 -9.16 6.00
CA LEU A 141 -2.34 -8.05 6.87
C LEU A 141 -1.98 -8.56 8.27
N GLN A 142 -0.78 -8.23 8.71
CA GLN A 142 -0.29 -8.45 10.06
C GLN A 142 -0.19 -7.11 10.78
N GLN A 143 -0.66 -7.07 12.03
CA GLN A 143 -0.41 -5.93 12.90
C GLN A 143 0.95 -6.12 13.58
N VAL A 144 1.71 -5.03 13.72
CA VAL A 144 2.91 -4.96 14.55
C VAL A 144 2.55 -4.93 16.04
#